data_AF-A0A6P0WBK7-F1
#
_entry.id   AF-A0A6P0WBK7-F1
#
_cell.length_a   1.000
_cell.length_b   1.000
_cell.length_c   1.000
_cell.angle_alpha   90.00
_cell.angle_beta   90.00
_cell.angle_gamma   90.00
#
_symmetry.space_group_name_H-M   'P 1'
#
loop_
_entity.id
_entity.type
_entity.pdbx_description
1 polymer ?
#
loop_
_entity_poly.entity_id
_entity_poly.type
_entity_poly.pdbx_seq_one_letter_code
_entity_poly.pdbx_strand_id
1 'polypeptide(L)'
;MEPLAAAVVAISTVLATKALEKTGENVGQVVWDQTNQFVESLRNQSPDTVMAIEQAPEQALDYAKVALEVEAAAKQNPEVAQSIERLVTTVDAEALPNLEEILEKITKALESHQAIRENYNLENVKNFAKRDINQGNTNIGRDSIGRDSIGRDNIGGDSIGRDKITNNYN
;
A
#
# COMPACT_ATOMS: atom_id res chain seq x y z
N MET A 1 -7.78 -8.66 -0.19
CA MET A 1 -8.21 -7.29 0.20
C MET A 1 -9.74 -7.25 0.12
N GLU A 2 -10.43 -6.40 0.89
CA GLU A 2 -11.89 -6.23 0.70
C GLU A 2 -12.20 -5.69 -0.71
N PRO A 3 -13.33 -6.08 -1.34
CA PRO A 3 -13.62 -5.77 -2.73
C PRO A 3 -13.82 -4.26 -2.97
N LEU A 4 -14.45 -3.53 -2.04
CA LEU A 4 -14.54 -2.08 -2.12
C LEU A 4 -13.17 -1.41 -1.99
N ALA A 5 -12.32 -1.90 -1.08
CA ALA A 5 -10.99 -1.33 -0.89
C ALA A 5 -10.11 -1.52 -2.13
N ALA A 6 -10.17 -2.70 -2.74
CA ALA A 6 -9.47 -2.99 -3.98
C ALA A 6 -9.99 -2.11 -5.14
N ALA A 7 -11.32 -1.91 -5.23
CA ALA A 7 -11.92 -1.01 -6.21
C ALA A 7 -11.43 0.43 -6.04
N VAL A 8 -11.37 0.94 -4.80
CA VAL A 8 -10.87 2.28 -4.51
C VAL A 8 -9.41 2.43 -4.95
N VAL A 9 -8.55 1.47 -4.62
CA VAL A 9 -7.15 1.48 -5.06
C VAL A 9 -7.06 1.50 -6.58
N ALA A 10 -7.81 0.63 -7.28
CA ALA A 10 -7.79 0.60 -8.73
C ALA A 10 -8.24 1.92 -9.37
N ILE A 11 -9.30 2.55 -8.84
CA ILE A 11 -9.75 3.88 -9.30
C ILE A 11 -8.66 4.92 -9.04
N SER A 12 -8.09 4.95 -7.83
CA SER A 12 -7.03 5.89 -7.47
C SER A 12 -5.81 5.76 -8.38
N THR A 13 -5.43 4.54 -8.74
CA THR A 13 -4.36 4.27 -9.68
C THR A 13 -4.67 4.85 -11.05
N VAL A 14 -5.86 4.61 -11.61
CA VAL A 14 -6.24 5.15 -12.93
C VAL A 14 -6.18 6.68 -12.95
N LEU A 15 -6.59 7.32 -11.86
CA LEU A 15 -6.51 8.78 -11.72
C LEU A 15 -5.07 9.27 -11.61
N ALA A 16 -4.23 8.57 -10.85
CA ALA A 16 -2.82 8.89 -10.71
C ALA A 16 -2.08 8.77 -12.05
N THR A 17 -2.29 7.66 -12.77
CA THR A 17 -1.65 7.43 -14.08
C THR A 17 -2.10 8.45 -15.11
N LYS A 18 -3.38 8.85 -15.13
CA LYS A 18 -3.87 9.93 -16.01
C LYS A 18 -3.28 11.30 -15.67
N ALA A 19 -3.11 11.60 -14.39
CA ALA A 19 -2.43 12.83 -13.99
C ALA A 19 -0.98 12.85 -14.50
N LEU A 20 -0.28 11.72 -14.42
CA LEU A 20 1.10 11.57 -14.91
C LEU A 20 1.21 11.63 -16.44
N GLU A 21 0.24 11.08 -17.16
CA GLU A 21 0.14 11.22 -18.62
C GLU A 21 0.08 12.70 -19.03
N LYS A 22 -0.67 13.53 -18.29
CA LYS A 22 -0.75 14.98 -18.53
C LYS A 22 0.54 15.72 -18.14
N THR A 23 1.28 15.27 -17.14
CA THR A 23 2.56 15.89 -16.73
C THR A 23 3.75 15.44 -17.58
N GLY A 24 3.59 14.37 -18.36
CA GLY A 24 4.66 13.78 -19.17
C GLY A 24 5.67 12.98 -18.34
N GLU A 25 5.33 12.63 -17.10
CA GLU A 25 6.13 11.73 -16.28
C GLU A 25 5.95 10.27 -16.72
N ASN A 26 7.04 9.50 -16.66
CA ASN A 26 7.00 8.09 -17.00
C ASN A 26 6.36 7.29 -15.85
N VAL A 27 5.19 6.74 -16.12
CA VAL A 27 4.60 5.66 -15.33
C VAL A 27 5.32 4.35 -15.67
N GLY A 28 5.55 3.48 -14.69
CA GLY A 28 6.07 2.13 -14.94
C GLY A 28 5.21 1.42 -16.00
N GLN A 29 5.85 0.86 -17.04
CA GLN A 29 5.14 0.28 -18.18
C GLN A 29 4.18 -0.85 -17.77
N VAL A 30 4.56 -1.63 -16.75
CA VAL A 30 3.74 -2.70 -16.19
C VAL A 30 2.48 -2.14 -15.52
N VAL A 31 2.62 -1.09 -14.70
CA VAL A 31 1.47 -0.39 -14.08
C VAL A 31 0.56 0.18 -15.16
N TRP A 32 1.13 0.78 -16.21
CA TRP A 32 0.36 1.36 -17.31
C TRP A 32 -0.44 0.30 -18.08
N ASP A 33 0.20 -0.79 -18.49
CA ASP A 33 -0.44 -1.88 -19.22
C ASP A 33 -1.56 -2.52 -18.42
N GLN A 34 -1.34 -2.77 -17.13
CA GLN A 34 -2.38 -3.31 -16.25
C GLN A 34 -3.51 -2.34 -15.97
N THR A 35 -3.21 -1.05 -15.87
CA THR A 35 -4.23 0.00 -15.75
C THR A 35 -5.13 0.01 -16.97
N ASN A 36 -4.55 -0.05 -18.19
CA ASN A 36 -5.32 -0.15 -19.42
C ASN A 36 -6.17 -1.42 -19.47
N GLN A 37 -5.63 -2.56 -19.05
CA GLN A 37 -6.36 -3.82 -19.02
C GLN A 37 -7.55 -3.78 -18.03
N PHE A 38 -7.37 -3.17 -16.86
CA PHE A 38 -8.46 -2.94 -15.92
C PHE A 38 -9.53 -2.02 -16.51
N VAL A 39 -9.13 -0.89 -17.11
CA VAL A 39 -10.04 0.08 -17.73
C VAL A 39 -10.82 -0.57 -18.87
N GLU A 40 -10.19 -1.38 -19.71
CA GLU A 40 -10.85 -2.08 -20.81
C GLU A 40 -11.85 -3.12 -20.30
N SER A 41 -11.46 -3.92 -19.30
CA SER A 41 -12.34 -4.91 -18.66
C SER A 41 -13.55 -4.23 -18.01
N LEU A 42 -13.33 -3.12 -17.29
CA LEU A 42 -14.39 -2.34 -16.67
C LEU A 42 -15.27 -1.66 -17.73
N ARG A 43 -14.71 -1.18 -18.85
CA ARG A 43 -15.48 -0.54 -19.93
C ARG A 43 -16.47 -1.51 -20.57
N ASN A 44 -16.10 -2.78 -20.69
CA ASN A 44 -16.99 -3.82 -21.21
C ASN A 44 -18.19 -4.07 -20.28
N GLN A 45 -18.02 -3.90 -18.97
CA GLN A 45 -19.08 -4.11 -17.99
C GLN A 45 -19.89 -2.84 -17.69
N SER A 46 -19.20 -1.72 -17.53
CA SER A 46 -19.72 -0.43 -17.08
C SER A 46 -18.99 0.72 -17.81
N PRO A 47 -19.34 0.98 -19.09
CA PRO A 47 -18.69 2.02 -19.89
C PRO A 47 -18.89 3.42 -19.30
N ASP A 48 -20.05 3.68 -18.68
CA ASP A 48 -20.35 4.96 -18.03
C ASP A 48 -19.44 5.22 -16.82
N THR A 49 -19.18 4.19 -16.01
CA THR A 49 -18.28 4.29 -14.85
C THR A 49 -16.85 4.61 -15.29
N VAL A 50 -16.36 3.96 -16.35
CA VAL A 50 -15.05 4.28 -16.92
C VAL A 50 -15.00 5.73 -17.36
N MET A 51 -15.97 6.18 -18.15
CA MET A 51 -16.02 7.56 -18.64
C MET A 51 -15.98 8.57 -17.48
N ALA A 52 -16.72 8.31 -16.39
CA ALA A 52 -16.68 9.16 -15.20
C ALA A 52 -15.28 9.21 -14.57
N ILE A 53 -14.61 8.06 -14.40
CA ILE A 53 -13.23 7.99 -13.87
C ILE A 53 -12.26 8.76 -14.78
N GLU A 54 -12.37 8.59 -16.10
CA GLU A 54 -11.47 9.27 -17.04
C GLU A 54 -11.64 10.79 -17.04
N GLN A 55 -12.85 11.27 -16.76
CA GLN A 55 -13.18 12.69 -16.70
C GLN A 55 -12.96 13.32 -15.32
N ALA A 56 -12.74 12.54 -14.27
CA ALA A 56 -12.54 13.00 -12.91
C ALA A 56 -11.44 14.06 -12.67
N PRO A 57 -10.28 14.07 -13.39
CA PRO A 57 -9.34 15.18 -13.25
C PRO A 57 -9.89 16.52 -13.76
N GLU A 58 -11.01 16.52 -14.48
CA GLU A 58 -11.65 17.71 -15.07
C GLU A 58 -13.07 17.96 -14.53
N GLN A 59 -13.75 16.93 -13.99
CA GLN A 59 -15.12 17.00 -13.50
C GLN A 59 -15.24 16.43 -12.09
N ALA A 60 -16.16 16.97 -11.30
CA ALA A 60 -16.41 16.48 -9.94
C ALA A 60 -16.92 15.03 -9.99
N LEU A 61 -16.06 14.08 -9.65
CA LEU A 61 -16.40 12.66 -9.61
C LEU A 61 -17.17 12.33 -8.33
N ASP A 62 -18.28 11.61 -8.47
CA ASP A 62 -18.92 10.96 -7.33
C ASP A 62 -18.16 9.66 -6.98
N TYR A 63 -17.06 9.84 -6.26
CA TYR A 63 -16.17 8.78 -5.80
C TYR A 63 -16.91 7.64 -5.09
N ALA A 64 -17.97 7.97 -4.34
CA ALA A 64 -18.74 6.99 -3.61
C ALA A 64 -19.53 6.08 -4.54
N LYS A 65 -20.25 6.68 -5.49
CA LYS A 65 -20.99 5.93 -6.49
C LYS A 65 -20.07 5.08 -7.37
N VAL A 66 -18.96 5.66 -7.85
CA VAL A 66 -18.02 4.97 -8.74
C VAL A 66 -17.34 3.79 -8.04
N ALA A 67 -16.91 3.93 -6.78
CA ALA A 67 -16.31 2.83 -6.03
C ALA A 67 -17.27 1.64 -5.89
N LEU A 68 -18.55 1.92 -5.62
CA LEU A 68 -19.60 0.89 -5.53
C LEU A 68 -19.90 0.24 -6.89
N GLU A 69 -19.90 1.01 -7.98
CA GLU A 69 -20.11 0.47 -9.32
C GLU A 69 -18.94 -0.40 -9.78
N VAL A 70 -17.70 -0.02 -9.49
CA VAL A 70 -16.51 -0.83 -9.78
C VAL A 70 -16.51 -2.11 -8.93
N GLU A 71 -16.88 -2.03 -7.65
CA GLU A 71 -17.05 -3.20 -6.80
C GLU A 71 -18.13 -4.14 -7.36
N ALA A 72 -19.29 -3.58 -7.74
CA ALA A 72 -20.38 -4.35 -8.31
C ALA A 72 -20.00 -5.00 -9.65
N ALA A 73 -19.23 -4.29 -10.49
CA ALA A 73 -18.69 -4.82 -11.74
C ALA A 73 -17.73 -5.98 -11.48
N ALA A 74 -16.85 -5.86 -10.48
CA ALA A 74 -15.94 -6.93 -10.08
C ALA A 74 -16.67 -8.17 -9.54
N LYS A 75 -17.77 -7.97 -8.79
CA LYS A 75 -18.61 -9.07 -8.31
C LYS A 75 -19.35 -9.80 -9.44
N GLN A 76 -19.74 -9.06 -10.47
CA GLN A 76 -20.49 -9.59 -11.62
C GLN A 76 -19.58 -10.21 -12.68
N ASN A 77 -18.36 -9.69 -12.84
CA ASN A 77 -17.40 -10.15 -13.83
C ASN A 77 -16.05 -10.51 -13.18
N PRO A 78 -15.66 -11.80 -13.17
CA PRO A 78 -14.41 -12.22 -12.57
C PRO A 78 -13.17 -11.66 -13.30
N GLU A 79 -13.26 -11.31 -14.58
CA GLU A 79 -12.15 -10.67 -15.30
C GLU A 79 -11.86 -9.26 -14.76
N VAL A 80 -12.90 -8.53 -14.37
CA VAL A 80 -12.75 -7.21 -13.72
C VAL A 80 -12.09 -7.38 -12.35
N ALA A 81 -12.55 -8.34 -11.55
CA ALA A 81 -11.94 -8.63 -10.26
C ALA A 81 -10.45 -9.01 -10.37
N GLN A 82 -10.09 -9.90 -11.30
CA GLN A 82 -8.69 -10.29 -11.53
C GLN A 82 -7.83 -9.11 -12.01
N SER A 83 -8.40 -8.22 -12.81
CA SER A 83 -7.69 -7.03 -13.29
C SER A 83 -7.43 -6.04 -12.16
N ILE A 84 -8.39 -5.85 -11.24
CA ILE A 84 -8.20 -5.08 -10.02
C ILE A 84 -7.09 -5.68 -9.15
N GLU A 85 -7.12 -6.98 -8.88
CA GLU A 85 -6.12 -7.61 -8.01
C GLU A 85 -4.69 -7.50 -8.56
N ARG A 86 -4.53 -7.68 -9.88
CA ARG A 86 -3.23 -7.51 -10.55
C ARG A 86 -2.71 -6.09 -10.41
N LEU A 87 -3.58 -5.12 -10.64
CA LEU A 87 -3.27 -3.71 -10.57
C LEU A 87 -2.89 -3.29 -9.14
N VAL A 88 -3.65 -3.71 -8.12
CA VAL A 88 -3.30 -3.50 -6.71
C VAL A 88 -1.94 -4.09 -6.37
N THR A 89 -1.64 -5.30 -6.85
CA THR A 89 -0.38 -6.00 -6.56
C THR A 89 0.82 -5.28 -7.18
N THR A 90 0.70 -4.82 -8.42
CA THR A 90 1.79 -4.11 -9.10
C THR A 90 2.02 -2.73 -8.50
N VAL A 91 0.97 -2.03 -8.10
CA VAL A 91 1.10 -0.73 -7.43
C VAL A 91 1.68 -0.87 -6.02
N ASP A 92 1.44 -1.99 -5.33
CA ASP A 92 2.11 -2.31 -4.05
C ASP A 92 3.63 -2.56 -4.27
N ALA A 93 4.04 -3.00 -5.46
CA ALA A 93 5.44 -3.22 -5.84
C ALA A 93 6.12 -1.99 -6.47
N GLU A 94 5.36 -1.11 -7.14
CA GLU A 94 5.83 0.07 -7.85
C GLU A 94 5.16 1.33 -7.30
N ALA A 95 5.93 2.18 -6.63
CA ALA A 95 5.42 3.41 -6.04
C ALA A 95 4.89 4.37 -7.14
N LEU A 96 3.59 4.67 -7.07
CA LEU A 96 2.95 5.65 -7.93
C LEU A 96 2.93 7.03 -7.25
N PRO A 97 3.56 8.06 -7.84
CA PRO A 97 3.46 9.40 -7.30
C PRO A 97 2.00 9.89 -7.33
N ASN A 98 1.62 10.68 -6.32
CA ASN A 98 0.27 11.23 -6.11
C ASN A 98 -0.84 10.21 -5.82
N LEU A 99 -0.54 8.91 -5.73
CA LEU A 99 -1.54 7.89 -5.41
C LEU A 99 -2.14 8.09 -4.02
N GLU A 100 -1.30 8.37 -3.01
CA GLU A 100 -1.73 8.55 -1.62
C GLU A 100 -2.69 9.73 -1.46
N GLU A 101 -2.38 10.86 -2.12
CA GLU A 101 -3.25 12.04 -2.11
C GLU A 101 -4.60 11.73 -2.74
N ILE A 102 -4.62 11.02 -3.87
CA ILE A 102 -5.85 10.63 -4.54
C ILE A 102 -6.64 9.67 -3.67
N LEU A 103 -6.01 8.62 -3.13
CA LEU A 103 -6.62 7.67 -2.19
C LEU A 103 -7.29 8.38 -1.02
N GLU A 104 -6.62 9.37 -0.42
CA GLU A 104 -7.19 10.14 0.69
C GLU A 104 -8.43 10.95 0.24
N LYS A 105 -8.40 11.57 -0.94
CA LYS A 105 -9.55 12.29 -1.51
C LYS A 105 -10.74 11.36 -1.72
N ILE A 106 -10.52 10.19 -2.32
CA ILE A 106 -11.58 9.18 -2.50
C ILE A 106 -12.11 8.72 -1.14
N THR A 107 -11.23 8.41 -0.19
CA THR A 107 -11.60 7.96 1.16
C THR A 107 -12.44 9.00 1.90
N LYS A 108 -12.03 10.27 1.89
CA LYS A 108 -12.80 11.36 2.52
C LYS A 108 -14.19 11.53 1.89
N ALA A 109 -14.28 11.40 0.56
CA ALA A 109 -15.56 11.46 -0.13
C ALA A 109 -16.47 10.29 0.28
N LEU A 110 -15.91 9.08 0.41
CA LEU A 110 -16.62 7.90 0.90
C LEU A 110 -17.07 8.05 2.36
N GLU A 111 -16.25 8.63 3.24
CA GLU A 111 -16.61 8.89 4.65
C GLU A 111 -17.72 9.93 4.81
N SER A 112 -17.77 10.91 3.91
CA SER A 112 -18.85 11.89 3.83
C SER A 112 -20.15 11.26 3.34
N HIS A 113 -20.06 10.15 2.59
CA HIS A 113 -21.22 9.47 2.02
C HIS A 113 -21.92 8.57 3.06
N GLN A 114 -23.12 8.98 3.47
CA GLN A 114 -23.86 8.35 4.56
C GLN A 114 -24.12 6.84 4.34
N ALA A 115 -24.49 6.43 3.12
CA ALA A 115 -24.78 5.03 2.80
C ALA A 115 -23.56 4.10 2.91
N ILE A 116 -22.34 4.66 2.82
CA ILE A 116 -21.11 3.88 2.89
C ILE A 116 -20.64 3.75 4.34
N ARG A 117 -20.79 4.81 5.15
CA ARG A 117 -20.49 4.77 6.59
C ARG A 117 -21.22 3.65 7.33
N GLU A 118 -22.44 3.34 6.93
CA GLU A 118 -23.27 2.33 7.60
C GLU A 118 -22.98 0.90 7.13
N ASN A 119 -22.47 0.74 5.91
CA ASN A 119 -22.39 -0.58 5.24
C ASN A 119 -20.97 -1.10 4.96
N TYR A 120 -19.94 -0.25 5.02
CA TYR A 120 -18.59 -0.65 4.59
C TYR A 120 -17.49 -0.20 5.56
N ASN A 121 -16.49 -1.08 5.77
CA ASN A 121 -15.31 -0.76 6.56
C ASN A 121 -14.20 -0.11 5.71
N LEU A 122 -14.03 1.20 5.85
CA LEU A 122 -13.00 1.96 5.11
C LEU A 122 -11.57 1.80 5.68
N GLU A 123 -11.40 1.08 6.79
CA GLU A 123 -10.10 0.91 7.44
C GLU A 123 -9.06 0.27 6.52
N ASN A 124 -9.48 -0.65 5.64
CA ASN A 124 -8.61 -1.29 4.67
C ASN A 124 -8.05 -0.33 3.62
N VAL A 125 -8.85 0.66 3.18
CA VAL A 125 -8.39 1.71 2.26
C VAL A 125 -7.37 2.62 2.96
N LYS A 126 -7.68 3.03 4.19
CA LYS A 126 -6.77 3.86 5.01
C LYS A 126 -5.44 3.17 5.28
N ASN A 127 -5.47 1.85 5.51
CA ASN A 127 -4.26 1.07 5.73
C ASN A 127 -3.42 0.96 4.46
N PHE A 128 -4.04 0.90 3.27
CA PHE A 128 -3.32 0.94 2.00
C PHE A 128 -2.63 2.30 1.78
N ALA A 129 -3.35 3.41 1.98
CA ALA A 129 -2.75 4.74 1.86
C ALA A 129 -1.60 4.97 2.88
N LYS A 130 -1.71 4.43 4.10
CA LYS A 130 -0.69 4.57 5.16
C LYS A 130 0.48 3.60 5.03
N ARG A 131 0.46 2.65 4.10
CA ARG A 131 1.54 1.64 3.99
C ARG A 131 2.88 2.29 3.64
N ASP A 132 2.90 3.38 2.88
CA ASP A 132 4.13 4.12 2.56
C ASP A 132 4.73 4.86 3.76
N ILE A 133 3.91 5.32 4.71
CA ILE A 133 4.41 5.95 5.95
C ILE A 133 5.15 4.92 6.85
N ASN A 134 4.91 3.62 6.65
CA ASN A 134 5.54 2.54 7.42
C ASN A 134 6.54 1.68 6.63
N GLN A 135 6.92 2.04 5.40
CA GLN A 135 8.16 1.48 4.82
C GLN A 135 9.43 2.07 5.45
N GLY A 136 9.30 3.01 6.39
CA GLY A 136 10.35 3.41 7.33
C GLY A 136 10.30 2.70 8.69
N ASN A 137 9.34 1.79 8.91
CA ASN A 137 9.18 1.13 10.21
C ASN A 137 8.78 -0.34 10.04
N THR A 138 9.55 -1.09 9.26
CA THR A 138 9.78 -2.51 9.57
C THR A 138 10.41 -2.60 10.95
N ASN A 139 9.56 -2.55 11.98
CA ASN A 139 9.75 -3.31 13.19
C ASN A 139 9.83 -4.78 12.77
N ILE A 140 11.00 -5.18 12.27
CA ILE A 140 11.48 -6.55 12.39
C ILE A 140 11.33 -6.88 13.87
N GLY A 141 10.51 -7.90 14.15
CA GLY A 141 10.05 -8.30 15.47
C GLY A 141 11.07 -8.04 16.56
N ARG A 142 10.85 -6.95 17.31
CA ARG A 142 11.34 -6.86 18.67
C ARG A 142 10.39 -7.71 19.49
N ASP A 143 10.54 -9.02 19.33
CA ASP A 143 9.95 -10.02 20.17
C ASP A 143 10.45 -9.72 21.58
N SER A 144 9.65 -8.94 22.28
CA SER A 144 9.77 -8.71 23.70
C SER A 144 9.30 -9.99 24.37
N ILE A 145 10.09 -11.05 24.22
CA ILE A 145 10.02 -12.20 25.11
C ILE A 145 10.58 -11.69 26.42
N GLY A 146 9.69 -11.73 27.41
CA GLY A 146 9.94 -11.28 28.75
C GLY A 146 11.20 -11.89 29.34
N ARG A 147 11.79 -11.09 30.24
CA ARG A 147 12.41 -11.50 31.49
C ARG A 147 12.50 -13.02 31.65
N ASP A 148 13.74 -13.51 31.77
CA ASP A 148 14.11 -14.33 32.91
C ASP A 148 15.55 -13.99 33.31
N SER A 149 15.68 -13.51 34.54
CA SER A 149 16.93 -13.29 35.24
C SER A 149 17.46 -14.64 35.73
N ILE A 150 18.56 -15.16 35.20
CA ILE A 150 19.33 -16.23 35.86
C ILE A 150 20.84 -16.02 35.64
N GLY A 151 21.55 -15.85 36.76
CA GLY A 151 23.00 -15.99 36.94
C GLY A 151 23.85 -14.88 36.31
N ARG A 152 24.53 -13.98 37.05
CA ARG A 152 25.73 -14.29 37.86
C ARG A 152 26.49 -15.48 37.24
N ASP A 153 27.67 -15.27 36.68
CA ASP A 153 28.87 -15.26 37.51
C ASP A 153 29.97 -14.30 37.03
N ASN A 154 30.50 -13.58 38.01
CA ASN A 154 31.82 -12.96 37.96
C ASN A 154 32.89 -14.04 37.79
N ILE A 155 33.72 -13.90 36.75
CA ILE A 155 35.09 -14.40 36.75
C ILE A 155 35.92 -13.12 36.54
N GLY A 156 36.36 -12.44 37.60
CA GLY A 156 37.51 -12.87 38.39
C GLY A 156 38.72 -12.85 37.46
N GLY A 157 39.35 -11.69 37.23
CA GLY A 157 40.44 -11.27 38.10
C GLY A 157 41.60 -12.24 37.92
N ASP A 158 42.65 -11.82 37.19
CA ASP A 158 44.03 -11.88 37.68
C ASP A 158 45.01 -11.36 36.63
N SER A 159 45.53 -10.16 36.92
CA SER A 159 46.71 -9.58 36.33
C SER A 159 47.93 -10.08 37.12
N ILE A 160 48.67 -11.08 36.63
CA ILE A 160 49.98 -11.50 37.17
C ILE A 160 50.82 -12.02 35.98
N GLY A 161 52.04 -11.57 35.70
CA GLY A 161 52.91 -10.66 36.40
C GLY A 161 54.09 -10.24 35.51
N ARG A 162 54.56 -9.01 35.74
CA ARG A 162 55.96 -8.66 35.56
C ARG A 162 56.74 -9.34 36.68
N ASP A 163 57.85 -9.99 36.36
CA ASP A 163 59.09 -9.78 37.11
C ASP A 163 60.33 -10.23 36.32
N LYS A 164 61.33 -9.35 36.32
CA LYS A 164 62.71 -9.57 35.87
C LYS A 164 63.48 -10.20 37.04
N ILE A 165 64.23 -11.29 36.84
CA ILE A 165 65.45 -11.55 37.63
C ILE A 165 66.51 -12.27 36.77
N THR A 166 67.70 -11.67 36.75
CA THR A 166 69.00 -12.18 36.27
C THR A 166 69.67 -13.05 37.35
N ASN A 167 70.23 -14.23 37.03
CA ASN A 167 71.64 -14.63 37.31
C ASN A 167 71.95 -16.14 37.13
N ASN A 168 73.04 -16.39 36.39
CA ASN A 168 74.21 -17.25 36.65
C ASN A 168 74.14 -18.55 37.50
N TYR A 169 74.67 -19.64 36.92
CA TYR A 169 75.74 -20.57 37.39
C TYR A 169 75.47 -22.04 36.99
N ASN A 170 76.19 -22.55 35.99
CA ASN A 170 77.22 -23.61 36.10
C ASN A 170 77.81 -23.93 34.72
#